data_AF-A0A530GR94-F1
#
_entry.id   AF-A0A530GR94-F1
#
_cell.length_a   1.000
_cell.length_b   1.000
_cell.length_c   1.000
_cell.angle_alpha   90.00
_cell.angle_beta   90.00
_cell.angle_gamma   90.00
#
_symmetry.space_group_name_H-M   'P 1'
#
loop_
_entity.id
_entity.type
_entity.pdbx_description
1 polymer ?
#
loop_
_entity_poly.entity_id
_entity_poly.type
_entity_poly.pdbx_seq_one_letter_code
_entity_poly.pdbx_strand_id
1 'polypeptide(L)'
;AAPALAQQSAASATPPAPPASQMPQEATAPKTSAPQATKIITDLTVPRSGIGTATYRCGNGGMITIQNLGSSLRVARPDGSTEE
;
A
#
# COMPACT_ATOMS: atom_id res chain seq x y z
N ALA A 1 27.22 -39.87 4.48
CA ALA A 1 26.37 -38.99 3.67
C ALA A 1 25.77 -39.82 2.52
N ALA A 2 24.48 -39.58 2.25
CA ALA A 2 23.61 -40.12 1.18
C ALA A 2 23.19 -41.60 1.23
N PRO A 3 21.89 -41.84 1.00
CA PRO A 3 21.49 -42.72 -0.09
C PRO A 3 20.76 -41.93 -1.17
N ALA A 4 21.21 -42.10 -2.41
CA ALA A 4 20.49 -41.71 -3.61
C ALA A 4 19.45 -42.80 -3.91
N LEU A 5 18.17 -42.43 -3.90
CA LEU A 5 17.10 -43.26 -4.48
C LEU A 5 16.79 -42.72 -5.87
N ALA A 6 17.00 -43.61 -6.85
CA ALA A 6 16.82 -43.41 -8.26
C ALA A 6 15.35 -43.07 -8.58
N GLN A 7 15.18 -42.06 -9.44
CA GLN A 7 13.90 -41.69 -10.05
C GLN A 7 13.46 -42.79 -11.02
N GLN A 8 12.33 -43.44 -10.73
CA GLN A 8 11.59 -44.20 -11.73
C GLN A 8 10.56 -43.28 -12.39
N SER A 9 10.78 -43.05 -13.68
CA SER A 9 9.84 -42.41 -14.60
C SER A 9 9.06 -43.51 -15.31
N ALA A 10 7.73 -43.51 -15.21
CA ALA A 10 6.77 -43.88 -16.26
C ALA A 10 5.38 -44.12 -15.66
N ALA A 11 4.38 -43.35 -16.09
CA ALA A 11 3.12 -43.84 -16.66
C ALA A 11 2.10 -42.71 -16.69
N SER A 12 1.73 -42.31 -17.90
CA SER A 12 0.63 -41.41 -18.21
C SER A 12 -0.69 -41.95 -17.66
N ALA A 13 -1.37 -41.16 -16.85
CA ALA A 13 -2.80 -41.35 -16.56
C ALA A 13 -3.48 -39.98 -16.58
N THR A 14 -4.21 -39.75 -17.66
CA THR A 14 -5.02 -38.57 -17.95
C THR A 14 -6.09 -38.37 -16.87
N PRO A 15 -6.15 -37.21 -16.18
CA PRO A 15 -7.36 -36.78 -15.48
C PRO A 15 -8.35 -36.17 -16.50
N PRO A 16 -9.67 -36.35 -16.35
CA PRO A 16 -10.65 -35.70 -17.21
C PRO A 16 -10.56 -34.17 -17.08
N ALA A 17 -10.70 -33.49 -18.21
CA ALA A 17 -10.56 -32.04 -18.35
C ALA A 17 -11.54 -31.27 -17.44
N PRO A 18 -11.11 -30.17 -16.79
CA PRO A 18 -12.04 -29.20 -16.24
C PRO A 18 -12.77 -28.46 -17.38
N PRO A 19 -14.03 -28.04 -17.19
CA PRO A 19 -14.76 -27.28 -18.19
C PRO A 19 -14.06 -25.95 -18.49
N ALA A 20 -14.16 -25.55 -19.76
CA ALA A 20 -13.52 -24.39 -20.38
C ALA A 20 -13.41 -23.16 -19.46
N SER A 21 -12.16 -22.77 -19.17
CA SER A 21 -11.86 -21.45 -18.61
C SER A 21 -12.30 -20.40 -19.61
N GLN A 22 -13.34 -19.64 -19.23
CA GLN A 22 -13.78 -18.48 -19.97
C GLN A 22 -12.61 -17.49 -20.09
N MET A 23 -12.30 -17.13 -21.33
CA MET A 23 -11.32 -16.12 -21.70
C MET A 23 -11.65 -14.80 -20.99
N PRO A 24 -10.74 -14.18 -20.22
CA PRO A 24 -10.91 -12.81 -19.81
C PRO A 24 -10.77 -11.92 -21.04
N GLN A 25 -11.86 -11.25 -21.40
CA GLN A 25 -11.85 -10.18 -22.38
C GLN A 25 -10.89 -9.09 -21.89
N GLU A 26 -9.92 -8.75 -22.72
CA GLU A 26 -8.98 -7.67 -22.47
C GLU A 26 -9.75 -6.34 -22.48
N ALA A 27 -10.08 -5.83 -21.29
CA ALA A 27 -10.69 -4.52 -21.14
C ALA A 27 -9.63 -3.45 -21.39
N THR A 28 -9.71 -2.75 -22.53
CA THR A 28 -8.88 -1.59 -22.81
C THR A 28 -9.18 -0.49 -21.79
N ALA A 29 -8.25 -0.26 -20.86
CA ALA A 29 -8.40 0.79 -19.85
C ALA A 29 -8.46 2.19 -20.52
N PRO A 30 -9.31 3.12 -20.04
CA PRO A 30 -9.33 4.49 -20.51
C PRO A 30 -7.98 5.17 -20.24
N LYS A 31 -7.41 5.84 -21.24
CA LYS A 31 -6.20 6.65 -21.06
C LYS A 31 -6.55 7.88 -20.21
N THR A 32 -6.22 7.83 -18.92
CA THR A 32 -6.25 9.01 -18.03
C THR A 32 -5.30 10.06 -18.57
N SER A 33 -5.82 11.25 -18.88
CA SER A 33 -5.03 12.42 -19.24
C SER A 33 -4.11 12.82 -18.07
N ALA A 34 -2.85 13.11 -18.38
CA ALA A 34 -1.87 13.47 -17.37
C ALA A 34 -2.26 14.78 -16.66
N PRO A 35 -2.16 14.85 -15.31
CA PRO A 35 -2.49 16.07 -14.58
C PRO A 35 -1.55 17.21 -14.96
N GLN A 36 -2.12 18.38 -15.27
CA GLN A 36 -1.35 19.59 -15.58
C GLN A 36 -0.55 20.03 -14.35
N ALA A 37 0.74 20.32 -14.55
CA ALA A 37 1.65 20.72 -13.48
C ALA A 37 1.24 22.08 -12.91
N THR A 38 0.56 22.07 -11.75
CA THR A 38 0.22 23.28 -11.00
C THR A 38 1.45 23.74 -10.22
N LYS A 39 1.92 24.97 -10.46
CA LYS A 39 3.02 25.55 -9.66
C LYS A 39 2.48 26.05 -8.32
N ILE A 40 3.05 25.55 -7.23
CA ILE A 40 2.74 25.99 -5.87
C ILE A 40 3.79 27.03 -5.47
N ILE A 41 3.37 28.29 -5.31
CA ILE A 41 4.21 29.34 -4.72
C ILE A 41 3.88 29.35 -3.23
N THR A 42 4.84 29.01 -2.36
CA THR A 42 4.68 29.27 -0.93
C THR A 42 5.54 30.43 -0.49
N ASP A 43 4.91 31.40 0.14
CA ASP A 43 5.59 32.44 0.89
C ASP A 43 6.15 31.86 2.19
N LEU A 44 7.47 31.98 2.38
CA LEU A 44 8.19 31.59 3.60
C LEU A 44 8.42 32.77 4.56
N THR A 45 8.11 34.00 4.15
CA THR A 45 8.24 35.21 4.98
C THR A 45 7.12 35.32 6.01
N VAL A 46 5.99 34.67 5.75
CA VAL A 46 4.91 34.50 6.71
C VAL A 46 5.16 33.25 7.55
N PRO A 47 5.09 33.32 8.89
CA PRO A 47 5.18 32.13 9.74
C PRO A 47 4.09 31.13 9.33
N ARG A 48 4.51 29.96 8.82
CA ARG A 48 3.59 28.85 8.63
C ARG A 48 3.09 28.44 10.01
N SER A 49 1.77 28.45 10.19
CA SER A 49 1.17 27.96 11.43
C SER A 49 1.73 26.56 11.71
N GLY A 50 2.35 26.39 12.88
CA GLY A 50 2.78 25.08 13.34
C GLY A 50 1.60 24.16 13.65
N ILE A 51 0.38 24.71 13.69
CA ILE A 51 -0.85 23.96 13.89
C ILE A 51 -1.16 23.17 12.63
N GLY A 52 -1.37 21.87 12.80
CA GLY A 52 -1.61 20.98 11.67
C GLY A 52 -1.70 19.53 12.10
N THR A 53 -1.98 18.67 11.13
CA THR A 53 -2.09 17.23 11.36
C THR A 53 -1.19 16.51 10.38
N ALA A 54 -0.38 15.56 10.86
CA ALA A 54 0.48 14.74 10.03
C ALA A 54 0.33 13.26 10.38
N THR A 55 0.31 12.40 9.36
CA THR A 55 0.19 10.95 9.53
C THR A 55 1.54 10.30 9.26
N TYR A 56 1.98 9.43 10.17
CA TYR A 56 3.28 8.78 10.14
C TYR A 56 3.13 7.27 10.07
N ARG A 57 3.97 6.62 9.28
CA ARG A 57 4.13 5.17 9.31
C ARG A 57 5.06 4.76 10.44
N CYS A 58 4.57 3.90 11.31
CA CYS A 58 5.36 3.25 12.34
C CYS A 58 6.06 2.01 11.78
N GLY A 59 7.15 1.57 12.43
CA GLY A 59 7.92 0.40 12.00
C GLY A 59 7.12 -0.92 12.00
N ASN A 60 6.02 -0.98 12.76
CA ASN A 60 5.08 -2.10 12.76
C ASN A 60 4.06 -2.07 11.60
N GLY A 61 4.19 -1.11 10.67
CA GLY A 61 3.28 -0.93 9.53
C GLY A 61 1.99 -0.17 9.87
N GLY A 62 1.75 0.16 11.14
CA GLY A 62 0.63 0.99 11.57
C GLY A 62 0.81 2.46 11.22
N MET A 63 -0.31 3.20 11.19
CA MET A 63 -0.30 4.66 11.01
C MET A 63 -0.65 5.32 12.33
N ILE A 64 0.12 6.33 12.75
CA ILE A 64 -0.30 7.27 13.79
C ILE A 64 -0.56 8.63 13.16
N THR A 65 -1.38 9.44 13.82
CA THR A 65 -1.65 10.81 13.42
C THR A 65 -1.23 11.74 14.54
N ILE A 66 -0.35 12.71 14.25
CA ILE A 66 0.06 13.73 15.20
C ILE A 66 -0.64 15.03 14.83
N GLN A 67 -1.40 15.58 15.77
CA GLN A 67 -1.97 16.92 15.71
C GLN A 67 -1.08 17.87 16.52
N ASN A 68 -0.57 18.90 15.89
CA ASN A 68 0.06 20.02 16.58
C ASN A 68 -1.00 21.08 16.84
N LEU A 69 -1.21 21.44 18.10
CA LEU A 69 -2.20 22.42 18.56
C LEU A 69 -1.56 23.79 18.85
N GLY A 70 -0.28 23.97 18.50
CA GLY A 70 0.49 25.20 18.68
C GLY A 70 1.44 25.09 19.87
N SER A 71 0.91 24.85 21.07
CA SER A 71 1.69 24.65 22.30
C SER A 71 1.70 23.20 22.81
N SER A 72 0.86 22.36 22.23
CA SER A 72 0.69 20.95 22.61
C SER A 72 0.71 20.06 21.38
N LEU A 73 1.00 18.78 21.59
CA LEU A 73 0.82 17.75 20.56
C LEU A 73 -0.28 16.80 21.01
N ARG A 74 -0.95 16.17 20.05
CA ARG A 74 -1.83 15.02 20.27
C ARG A 74 -1.41 13.90 19.34
N VAL A 75 -1.25 12.71 19.86
CA VAL A 75 -0.99 11.51 19.06
C VAL A 75 -2.22 10.64 19.06
N ALA A 76 -2.87 10.52 17.92
CA ALA A 76 -3.95 9.57 17.69
C ALA A 76 -3.38 8.27 17.11
N ARG A 77 -3.62 7.17 17.82
CA ARG A 77 -3.27 5.82 17.38
C ARG A 77 -4.43 5.21 16.57
N PRO A 78 -4.16 4.19 15.76
CA PRO A 78 -5.19 3.56 14.93
C PRO A 78 -6.21 2.76 15.74
N ASP A 79 -5.93 2.48 17.01
CA ASP A 79 -6.87 1.90 17.98
C ASP A 79 -7.86 2.94 18.55
N GLY A 80 -7.78 4.20 18.11
CA GLY A 80 -8.61 5.30 18.60
C GLY A 80 -8.14 5.91 19.92
N SER A 81 -7.07 5.39 20.52
CA SER A 81 -6.47 6.02 21.70
C SER A 81 -5.74 7.31 21.32
N THR A 82 -5.77 8.29 22.22
CA THR A 82 -5.07 9.56 22.06
C THR A 82 -4.18 9.87 23.26
N GLU A 83 -2.98 10.36 22.98
CA GLU A 83 -1.97 10.81 23.96
C GLU A 83 -1.67 12.31 23.72
N GLU A 84 -1.35 13.07 24.77
CA GLU A 84 -0.93 14.49 24.72
C GLU A 84 0.54 14.63 25.09
#